data_AF-A0A9K3N6I0-F1
#
_entry.id   AF-A0A9K3N6I0-F1
#
_cell.length_a   1.000
_cell.length_b   1.000
_cell.length_c   1.000
_cell.angle_alpha   90.00
_cell.angle_beta   90.00
_cell.angle_gamma   90.00
#
_symmetry.space_group_name_H-M   'P 1'
#
loop_
_entity.id
_entity.type
_entity.pdbx_description
1 polymer ?
#
loop_
_entity_poly.entity_id
_entity_poly.type
_entity_poly.pdbx_seq_one_letter_code
_entity_poly.pdbx_strand_id
1 'polypeptide(L)'
;MMQGLNHVRTLKGHEHKVMALVFVEREVPLCISGDNGGGGVIFIWGIEDEKPVAALMVCGEDLRTRPPIRRMNEEKDWRYSGIHALAAAVSGSDYFYARSGDKSVKAWSMHDYCLSCTMNDRS
;
A
#
# COMPACT_ATOMS: atom_id res chain seq x y z
N MET A 1 15.86 -25.68 -15.12
CA MET A 1 15.42 -25.94 -13.74
C MET A 1 14.25 -25.00 -13.47
N MET A 2 13.01 -25.49 -13.30
CA MET A 2 11.87 -24.63 -12.92
C MET A 2 12.01 -24.29 -11.45
N GLN A 3 12.22 -23.02 -11.12
CA GLN A 3 12.10 -22.54 -9.74
C GLN A 3 10.62 -22.59 -9.36
N GLY A 4 10.29 -23.34 -8.30
CA GLY A 4 8.93 -23.38 -7.76
C GLY A 4 8.56 -22.07 -7.08
N LEU A 5 7.30 -21.65 -7.22
CA LEU A 5 6.75 -20.51 -6.49
C LEU A 5 6.44 -20.97 -5.06
N ASN A 6 7.17 -20.43 -4.08
CA ASN A 6 6.89 -20.65 -2.67
C ASN A 6 6.18 -19.42 -2.09
N HIS A 7 5.09 -19.65 -1.37
CA HIS A 7 4.43 -18.59 -0.62
C HIS A 7 5.37 -18.11 0.50
N VAL A 8 5.78 -16.84 0.45
CA VAL A 8 6.70 -16.27 1.45
C VAL A 8 5.93 -15.72 2.65
N ARG A 9 4.89 -14.92 2.40
CA ARG A 9 4.14 -14.24 3.47
C ARG A 9 2.77 -13.72 3.01
N THR A 10 1.89 -13.48 4.00
CA THR A 10 0.61 -12.79 3.82
C THR A 10 0.58 -11.52 4.67
N LEU A 11 0.29 -10.38 4.05
CA LEU A 11 0.05 -9.10 4.74
C LEU A 11 -1.45 -8.95 5.01
N LYS A 12 -1.84 -8.74 6.27
CA LYS A 12 -3.24 -8.64 6.69
C LYS A 12 -3.52 -7.23 7.24
N GLY A 13 -4.62 -6.62 6.79
CA GLY A 13 -5.05 -5.32 7.29
C GLY A 13 -6.22 -4.70 6.52
N HIS A 14 -6.31 -4.98 5.22
CA HIS A 14 -7.47 -4.56 4.43
C HIS A 14 -8.74 -5.32 4.86
N GLU A 15 -9.81 -4.57 5.14
CA GLU A 15 -11.15 -5.12 5.41
C GLU A 15 -11.89 -5.47 4.12
N HIS A 16 -11.47 -4.87 3.01
CA HIS A 16 -12.10 -4.98 1.69
C HIS A 16 -11.13 -5.59 0.67
N LYS A 17 -11.60 -5.82 -0.56
CA LYS A 17 -10.78 -6.44 -1.61
C LYS A 17 -9.64 -5.50 -2.01
N VAL A 18 -8.41 -6.00 -1.96
CA VAL A 18 -7.24 -5.31 -2.51
C VAL A 18 -7.38 -5.24 -4.03
N MET A 19 -7.33 -4.02 -4.58
CA MET A 19 -7.52 -3.74 -6.00
C MET A 19 -6.26 -3.20 -6.68
N ALA A 20 -5.39 -2.54 -5.91
CA ALA A 20 -4.18 -1.93 -6.43
C ALA A 20 -2.99 -2.25 -5.51
N LEU A 21 -1.82 -2.40 -6.11
CA LEU A 21 -0.56 -2.62 -5.41
C LEU A 21 0.59 -2.03 -6.22
N VAL A 22 1.55 -1.40 -5.56
CA VAL A 22 2.82 -0.97 -6.15
C VAL A 22 3.97 -1.32 -5.20
N PHE A 23 5.09 -1.75 -5.77
CA PHE A 23 6.33 -1.98 -5.06
C PHE A 23 7.28 -0.82 -5.33
N VAL A 24 7.96 -0.35 -4.28
CA VAL A 24 8.92 0.75 -4.37
C VAL A 24 10.26 0.26 -3.82
N GLU A 25 11.25 0.23 -4.69
CA GLU A 25 12.62 -0.12 -4.34
C GLU A 25 13.27 1.07 -3.61
N ARG A 26 13.70 0.81 -2.38
CA ARG A 26 14.40 1.73 -1.48
C ARG A 26 15.36 0.91 -0.61
N GLU A 27 16.14 1.57 0.23
CA GLU A 27 16.99 0.89 1.23
C GLU A 27 16.17 -0.08 2.10
N VAL A 28 14.97 0.34 2.52
CA VAL A 28 13.93 -0.55 3.03
C VAL A 28 12.79 -0.58 2.00
N PRO A 29 12.63 -1.69 1.24
CA PRO A 29 11.62 -1.78 0.21
C PRO A 29 10.21 -1.60 0.77
N LEU A 30 9.35 -0.91 0.02
CA LEU A 30 7.97 -0.67 0.40
C LEU A 30 7.01 -1.40 -0.54
N CYS A 31 5.95 -1.92 0.03
CA CYS A 31 4.76 -2.33 -0.70
C CYS A 31 3.63 -1.37 -0.30
N ILE A 32 2.92 -0.83 -1.28
CA ILE A 32 1.76 0.04 -1.05
C ILE A 32 0.56 -0.64 -1.69
N SER A 33 -0.52 -0.79 -0.95
CA SER A 33 -1.73 -1.46 -1.41
C SER A 33 -2.98 -0.62 -1.15
N GLY A 34 -3.97 -0.72 -2.04
CA GLY A 34 -5.24 -0.02 -1.94
C GLY A 34 -6.43 -0.98 -2.07
N ASP A 35 -7.47 -0.79 -1.27
CA ASP A 35 -8.71 -1.58 -1.35
C ASP A 35 -9.89 -0.84 -1.99
N ASN A 36 -10.98 -1.58 -2.20
CA ASN A 36 -12.23 -1.07 -2.75
C ASN A 36 -13.27 -0.61 -1.70
N GLY A 37 -12.86 -0.31 -0.46
CA GLY A 37 -13.78 0.21 0.56
C GLY A 37 -14.36 1.58 0.21
N GLY A 38 -15.42 2.00 0.90
CA GLY A 38 -15.99 3.35 0.75
C GLY A 38 -14.98 4.42 1.21
N GLY A 39 -14.61 5.33 0.30
CA GLY A 39 -13.47 6.26 0.49
C GLY A 39 -12.09 5.66 0.24
N GLY A 40 -11.94 4.33 0.07
CA GLY A 40 -10.67 3.66 -0.20
C GLY A 40 -9.65 3.74 0.96
N VAL A 41 -9.06 2.61 1.33
CA VAL A 41 -7.95 2.61 2.29
C VAL A 41 -6.66 2.22 1.59
N ILE A 42 -5.60 2.96 1.87
CA ILE A 42 -4.24 2.70 1.40
C ILE A 42 -3.41 2.23 2.61
N PHE A 43 -2.70 1.13 2.45
CA PHE A 43 -1.73 0.65 3.44
C PHE A 43 -0.31 0.69 2.87
N ILE A 44 0.64 1.03 3.73
CA ILE A 44 2.07 1.03 3.44
C ILE A 44 2.73 -0.04 4.29
N TRP A 45 3.49 -0.91 3.66
CA TRP A 45 4.11 -2.09 4.27
C TRP A 45 5.62 -2.02 4.08
N GLY A 46 6.36 -2.25 5.16
CA GLY A 46 7.80 -2.49 5.09
C GLY A 46 8.06 -3.92 4.64
N ILE A 47 8.78 -4.06 3.54
CA ILE A 47 9.27 -5.34 3.01
C ILE A 47 10.77 -5.37 3.26
N GLU A 48 11.15 -5.60 4.52
CA GLU A 48 12.53 -5.87 4.87
C GLU A 48 12.90 -7.29 4.43
N ASP A 49 14.07 -7.44 3.80
CA ASP A 49 14.73 -8.74 3.61
C ASP A 49 15.31 -9.21 4.94
N GLU A 50 14.46 -9.67 5.84
CA GLU A 50 14.91 -10.18 7.14
C GLU A 50 14.83 -11.72 7.16
N LYS A 51 16.04 -12.31 7.24
CA LYS A 51 16.50 -13.54 7.91
C LYS A 51 15.47 -14.64 8.24
N PRO A 52 15.85 -15.93 8.13
CA PRO A 52 14.92 -17.04 8.04
C PRO A 52 13.84 -16.99 9.11
N VAL A 53 12.60 -17.01 8.63
CA VAL A 53 11.28 -16.98 9.29
C VAL A 53 11.13 -17.93 10.49
N ALA A 54 12.15 -18.73 10.80
CA ALA A 54 12.22 -19.69 11.89
C ALA A 54 12.45 -19.06 13.29
N ALA A 55 12.92 -17.81 13.39
CA ALA A 55 13.34 -17.23 14.68
C ALA A 55 12.36 -16.23 15.32
N LEU A 56 11.23 -15.93 14.70
CA LEU A 56 10.33 -14.88 15.17
C LEU A 56 8.96 -15.47 15.54
N MET A 57 8.90 -16.04 16.75
CA MET A 57 7.70 -16.02 17.59
C MET A 57 8.11 -15.30 18.87
N VAL A 58 7.54 -14.13 19.13
CA VAL A 58 7.63 -13.45 20.42
C VAL A 58 6.21 -13.36 20.95
N CYS A 59 5.98 -13.91 22.16
CA CYS A 59 4.71 -13.79 22.88
C CYS A 59 3.46 -14.30 22.13
N GLY A 60 3.59 -15.30 21.26
CA GLY A 60 2.45 -15.95 20.59
C GLY A 60 1.88 -15.19 19.39
N GLU A 61 2.52 -14.10 18.95
CA GLU A 61 2.15 -13.41 17.72
C GLU A 61 2.89 -13.98 16.50
N ASP A 62 2.14 -14.27 15.44
CA ASP A 62 2.70 -14.70 14.16
C ASP A 62 3.39 -13.50 13.49
N LEU A 63 4.72 -13.50 13.50
CA LEU A 63 5.52 -12.44 12.88
C LEU A 63 5.44 -12.44 11.34
N ARG A 64 4.71 -13.38 10.73
CA ARG A 64 4.26 -13.28 9.34
C ARG A 64 3.27 -12.13 9.15
N THR A 65 2.53 -11.75 10.19
CA THR A 65 1.56 -10.63 10.19
C THR A 65 2.16 -9.40 10.88
N ARG A 66 3.17 -8.78 10.25
CA ARG A 66 3.62 -7.45 10.69
C ARG A 66 2.56 -6.40 10.39
N PRO A 67 2.27 -5.47 11.31
CA PRO A 67 1.34 -4.39 11.05
C PRO A 67 1.88 -3.48 9.94
N PRO A 68 0.98 -2.81 9.20
CA PRO A 68 1.39 -1.81 8.21
C PRO A 68 2.16 -0.67 8.90
N ILE A 69 3.15 -0.10 8.21
CA ILE A 69 3.84 1.14 8.63
C ILE A 69 2.81 2.25 8.77
N ARG A 70 1.84 2.30 7.85
CA ARG A 70 0.78 3.29 7.87
C ARG A 70 -0.49 2.79 7.21
N ARG A 71 -1.61 3.27 7.75
CA ARG A 71 -2.93 3.25 7.13
C ARG A 71 -3.32 4.68 6.79
N MET A 72 -3.77 4.89 5.56
CA MET A 72 -4.23 6.17 5.04
C MET A 72 -5.64 5.97 4.51
N ASN A 73 -6.52 6.90 4.81
CA ASN A 73 -7.89 6.87 4.31
C ASN A 73 -8.06 8.06 3.38
N GLU A 74 -8.70 7.88 2.23
CA GLU A 74 -9.17 9.05 1.50
C GLU A 74 -10.48 9.55 2.08
N GLU A 75 -10.89 10.73 1.60
CA GLU A 75 -12.16 11.30 1.96
C GLU A 75 -13.31 10.39 1.52
N LYS A 76 -14.23 10.15 2.45
CA LYS A 76 -15.34 9.22 2.24
C LYS A 76 -16.51 9.94 1.60
N ASP A 77 -16.69 9.76 0.29
CA ASP A 77 -17.95 10.01 -0.39
C ASP A 77 -18.68 8.67 -0.58
N TRP A 78 -19.97 8.60 -0.23
CA TRP A 78 -20.76 7.38 -0.39
C TRP A 78 -21.00 7.01 -1.86
N ARG A 79 -20.83 7.96 -2.79
CA ARG A 79 -21.00 7.75 -4.24
C ARG A 79 -19.79 7.09 -4.88
N TYR A 80 -18.62 7.20 -4.24
CA TYR A 80 -17.34 6.85 -4.83
C TYR A 80 -16.59 5.89 -3.92
N SER A 81 -16.05 4.82 -4.49
CA SER A 81 -15.43 3.75 -3.70
C SER A 81 -14.07 3.38 -4.24
N GLY A 82 -13.12 3.25 -3.33
CA GLY A 82 -11.94 2.44 -3.57
C GLY A 82 -10.81 3.11 -4.32
N ILE A 83 -9.65 2.50 -4.15
CA ILE A 83 -8.43 2.78 -4.91
C ILE A 83 -8.37 1.81 -6.07
N HIS A 84 -8.40 2.34 -7.29
CA HIS A 84 -8.44 1.54 -8.52
C HIS A 84 -7.05 1.35 -9.14
N ALA A 85 -6.13 2.28 -8.90
CA ALA A 85 -4.76 2.16 -9.36
C ALA A 85 -3.80 2.87 -8.42
N LEU A 86 -2.58 2.33 -8.35
CA LEU A 86 -1.44 2.92 -7.65
C LEU A 86 -0.28 3.00 -8.62
N ALA A 87 0.47 4.10 -8.56
CA ALA A 87 1.72 4.26 -9.28
C ALA A 87 2.73 4.95 -8.36
N ALA A 88 3.99 4.58 -8.46
CA ALA A 88 5.09 5.22 -7.75
C ALA A 88 6.14 5.64 -8.77
N ALA A 89 6.73 6.82 -8.58
CA ALA A 89 7.85 7.22 -9.42
C ALA A 89 9.11 6.45 -8.98
N VAL A 90 9.83 5.90 -9.96
CA VAL A 90 11.04 5.09 -9.72
C VAL A 90 12.28 5.96 -9.50
N SER A 91 12.22 7.28 -9.80
CA SER A 91 13.38 8.15 -9.76
C SER A 91 13.05 9.53 -9.20
N GLY A 92 13.62 9.84 -8.03
CA GLY A 92 13.76 11.20 -7.49
C GLY A 92 12.52 11.88 -6.92
N SER A 93 11.31 11.36 -7.16
CA SER A 93 10.11 11.86 -6.48
C SER A 93 9.75 10.93 -5.32
N ASP A 94 9.73 11.50 -4.11
CA ASP A 94 9.26 10.81 -2.91
C ASP A 94 7.73 10.83 -2.86
N TYR A 95 7.07 10.45 -3.96
CA TYR A 95 5.62 10.47 -4.08
C TYR A 95 5.08 9.19 -4.73
N PHE A 96 3.93 8.75 -4.22
CA PHE A 96 3.08 7.79 -4.93
C PHE A 96 1.75 8.44 -5.27
N TYR A 97 1.12 7.92 -6.31
CA TYR A 97 -0.13 8.41 -6.85
C TYR A 97 -1.20 7.34 -6.69
N ALA A 98 -2.35 7.75 -6.15
CA ALA A 98 -3.52 6.91 -6.03
C ALA A 98 -4.62 7.45 -6.93
N ARG A 99 -5.17 6.59 -7.79
CA ARG A 99 -6.39 6.88 -8.53
C ARG A 99 -7.58 6.29 -7.79
N SER A 100 -8.51 7.15 -7.46
CA SER A 100 -9.68 6.79 -6.66
C SER A 100 -10.97 6.77 -7.48
N GLY A 101 -12.00 6.13 -6.95
CA GLY A 101 -13.34 6.09 -7.51
C GLY A 101 -13.99 7.48 -7.62
N ASP A 102 -13.51 8.46 -6.85
CA ASP A 102 -13.98 9.86 -6.85
C ASP A 102 -13.53 10.66 -8.08
N LYS A 103 -12.91 9.98 -9.05
CA LYS A 103 -12.36 10.53 -10.30
C LYS A 103 -11.15 11.44 -10.08
N SER A 104 -10.59 11.48 -8.88
CA SER A 104 -9.35 12.19 -8.59
C SER A 104 -8.13 11.27 -8.71
N VAL A 105 -6.99 11.91 -8.95
CA VAL A 105 -5.67 11.31 -8.71
C VAL A 105 -4.99 12.12 -7.61
N LYS A 106 -4.64 11.44 -6.52
CA LYS A 106 -4.02 12.05 -5.34
C LYS A 106 -2.54 11.70 -5.28
N ALA A 107 -1.68 12.70 -5.07
CA ALA A 107 -0.26 12.49 -4.82
C ALA A 107 0.02 12.53 -3.31
N TRP A 108 0.67 11.50 -2.83
CA TRP A 108 0.99 11.31 -1.42
C TRP A 108 2.51 11.27 -1.25
N SER A 109 3.01 12.06 -0.31
CA SER A 109 4.43 12.06 0.04
C SER A 109 4.80 10.74 0.71
N MET A 110 5.92 10.14 0.32
CA MET A 110 6.47 8.94 0.96
C MET A 110 7.30 9.26 2.21
N HIS A 111 7.58 10.54 2.48
CA HIS A 111 8.36 10.96 3.64
C HIS A 111 7.51 11.03 4.90
N ASP A 112 6.37 11.71 4.81
CA ASP A 112 5.45 11.97 5.92
C ASP A 112 4.05 11.36 5.69
N TYR A 113 3.79 10.81 4.50
CA TYR A 113 2.51 10.19 4.12
C TYR A 113 1.33 11.16 4.13
N CYS A 114 1.61 12.44 3.94
CA CYS A 114 0.61 13.48 3.77
C CYS A 114 0.17 13.61 2.31
N LEU A 115 -1.09 14.01 2.12
CA LEU A 115 -1.62 14.39 0.82
C LEU A 115 -0.94 15.68 0.37
N SER A 116 -0.27 15.66 -0.77
CA SER A 116 0.42 16.83 -1.32
C SER A 116 -0.45 17.56 -2.33
N CYS A 117 -1.08 16.82 -3.24
CA CYS A 117 -1.98 17.42 -4.23
C CYS A 117 -3.10 16.46 -4.66
N THR A 118 -4.20 17.06 -5.10
CA THR A 118 -5.33 16.36 -5.72
C THR A 118 -5.50 16.91 -7.13
N MET A 119 -5.39 16.02 -8.11
CA MET A 119 -5.68 16.30 -9.51
C MET A 119 -7.09 15.83 -9.81
N ASN A 120 -7.96 16.79 -10.11
CA ASN A 120 -9.32 16.53 -10.58
C ASN A 120 -9.40 16.95 -12.04
N ASP A 121 -10.31 16.32 -12.78
CA ASP A 121 -10.66 16.82 -14.11
C ASP A 121 -11.24 18.24 -13.98
N ARG A 122 -10.80 19.15 -14.85
CA ARG A 122 -11.46 20.45 -15.01
C ARG A 122 -12.45 20.29 -16.15
N SER A 123 -13.66 19.83 -15.82
CA SER A 123 -14.81 19.90 -16.72
C SER A 123 -15.25 21.34 -16.94
#